data_AF-A0A7V9DQ29-F1
#
_entry.id   AF-A0A7V9DQ29-F1
#
_cell.length_a   1.000
_cell.length_b   1.000
_cell.length_c   1.000
_cell.angle_alpha   90.00
_cell.angle_beta   90.00
_cell.angle_gamma   90.00
#
_symmetry.space_group_name_H-M   'P 1'
#
loop_
_entity.id
_entity.type
_entity.pdbx_description
1 polymer ?
#
loop_
_entity_poly.entity_id
_entity_poly.type
_entity_poly.pdbx_seq_one_letter_code
_entity_poly.pdbx_strand_id
1 'polypeptide(L)'
;MMTWAPEYHPTQKLTVHHTATINGDANPAATVRAIYRYQAVDRGFGDIGYQYLIDESGRVYEGRYSGTDSYPAHGAKGGNVVTAAHVGGFNSGNTGIALLGTLTSREPAPAARGALEDLLGELSARHGIDPHGSSEYVNPVSGATKMVANISGHRDWAATECPGGTLYARLPAIRDAADTVAPVITGVTASPGRRGATVRWVTDEASTSLVKYRRRGVLAWTFTARDTTLTTSHTTAIAGLARHTTYEYRVQSADVVGNTRTGKVAAFTTR
;
A
#
# COMPACT_ATOMS: atom_id res chain seq x y z
N MET A 1 -16.06 23.00 -18.99
CA MET A 1 -16.70 21.75 -19.43
C MET A 1 -15.62 20.69 -19.49
N MET A 2 -15.90 19.45 -19.06
CA MET A 2 -14.96 18.33 -19.21
C MET A 2 -14.55 18.20 -20.68
N THR A 3 -13.27 18.34 -20.95
CA THR A 3 -12.71 18.28 -22.31
C THR A 3 -12.49 16.84 -22.77
N TRP A 4 -12.61 15.85 -21.89
CA TRP A 4 -12.51 14.43 -22.22
C TRP A 4 -13.29 13.54 -21.24
N ALA A 5 -13.83 12.43 -21.76
CA ALA A 5 -14.71 11.51 -21.05
C ALA A 5 -13.99 10.76 -19.93
N PRO A 6 -14.66 10.40 -18.81
CA PRO A 6 -14.05 9.57 -17.77
C PRO A 6 -13.58 8.22 -18.31
N GLU A 7 -12.30 7.92 -18.09
CA GLU A 7 -11.67 6.62 -18.37
C GLU A 7 -11.26 5.96 -17.07
N TYR A 8 -11.32 4.62 -17.01
CA TYR A 8 -11.08 3.88 -15.77
C TYR A 8 -10.05 2.77 -15.97
N HIS A 9 -9.05 2.70 -15.09
CA HIS A 9 -8.02 1.67 -15.13
C HIS A 9 -7.77 1.04 -13.75
N PRO A 10 -7.19 -0.16 -13.68
CA PRO A 10 -6.76 -0.74 -12.41
C PRO A 10 -5.76 0.20 -11.71
N THR A 11 -5.96 0.42 -10.42
CA THR A 11 -5.01 1.19 -9.60
C THR A 11 -3.72 0.38 -9.46
N GLN A 12 -2.60 1.00 -9.77
CA GLN A 12 -1.26 0.45 -9.58
C GLN A 12 -0.48 1.20 -8.49
N LYS A 13 -0.76 2.51 -8.34
CA LYS A 13 -0.01 3.43 -7.48
C LYS A 13 -0.93 4.42 -6.78
N LEU A 14 -0.53 4.82 -5.59
CA LEU A 14 -1.16 5.85 -4.76
C LEU A 14 -0.16 6.99 -4.58
N THR A 15 -0.45 8.16 -5.14
CA THR A 15 0.44 9.33 -5.09
C THR A 15 -0.14 10.40 -4.19
N VAL A 16 0.63 10.76 -3.16
CA VAL A 16 0.30 11.81 -2.19
C VAL A 16 0.78 13.17 -2.71
N HIS A 17 -0.09 14.15 -2.61
CA HIS A 17 0.12 15.54 -2.98
C HIS A 17 -0.18 16.48 -1.81
N HIS A 18 0.35 17.68 -1.88
CA HIS A 18 -0.28 18.85 -1.26
C HIS A 18 -0.90 19.71 -2.36
N THR A 19 -1.74 20.66 -1.99
CA THR A 19 -2.34 21.58 -2.97
C THR A 19 -1.59 22.91 -3.09
N ALA A 20 -0.64 23.17 -2.19
CA ALA A 20 0.08 24.44 -2.09
C ALA A 20 -0.86 25.66 -1.92
N THR A 21 -2.01 25.43 -1.26
CA THR A 21 -2.97 26.47 -0.90
C THR A 21 -2.73 26.97 0.53
N ILE A 22 -3.59 27.87 1.00
CA ILE A 22 -3.59 28.38 2.36
C ILE A 22 -3.77 27.26 3.40
N ASN A 23 -3.05 27.37 4.52
CA ASN A 23 -3.26 26.55 5.70
C ASN A 23 -4.20 27.25 6.69
N GLY A 24 -4.90 26.52 7.56
CA GLY A 24 -5.88 27.12 8.48
C GLY A 24 -7.11 27.68 7.76
N ASP A 25 -7.53 27.03 6.68
CA ASP A 25 -8.65 27.48 5.85
C ASP A 25 -9.99 27.36 6.58
N ALA A 26 -10.68 28.49 6.74
CA ALA A 26 -12.00 28.55 7.36
C ALA A 26 -13.12 28.02 6.45
N ASN A 27 -12.89 27.89 5.14
CA ASN A 27 -13.85 27.34 4.19
C ASN A 27 -13.18 26.39 3.17
N PRO A 28 -12.74 25.19 3.61
CA PRO A 28 -12.04 24.23 2.75
C PRO A 28 -12.82 23.84 1.50
N ALA A 29 -14.16 23.75 1.59
CA ALA A 29 -15.01 23.44 0.44
C ALA A 29 -14.95 24.54 -0.64
N ALA A 30 -14.79 25.82 -0.27
CA ALA A 30 -14.57 26.89 -1.22
C ALA A 30 -13.20 26.77 -1.90
N THR A 31 -12.16 26.38 -1.17
CA THR A 31 -10.84 26.10 -1.74
C THR A 31 -10.87 24.92 -2.71
N VAL A 32 -11.59 23.83 -2.41
CA VAL A 32 -11.79 22.72 -3.36
C VAL A 32 -12.45 23.21 -4.66
N ARG A 33 -13.51 24.04 -4.56
CA ARG A 33 -14.16 24.63 -5.75
C ARG A 33 -13.23 25.57 -6.52
N ALA A 34 -12.36 26.31 -5.84
CA ALA A 34 -11.37 27.18 -6.46
C ALA A 34 -10.29 26.37 -7.20
N ILE A 35 -9.79 25.27 -6.61
CA ILE A 35 -8.86 24.34 -7.26
C ILE A 35 -9.53 23.73 -8.50
N TYR A 36 -10.78 23.28 -8.40
CA TYR A 36 -11.55 22.81 -9.55
C TYR A 36 -11.58 23.86 -10.66
N ARG A 37 -11.97 25.11 -10.35
CA ARG A 37 -12.05 26.18 -11.36
C ARG A 37 -10.71 26.39 -12.05
N TYR A 38 -9.64 26.52 -11.27
CA TYR A 38 -8.30 26.73 -11.79
C TYR A 38 -7.83 25.59 -12.71
N GLN A 39 -7.99 24.34 -12.27
CA GLN A 39 -7.52 23.18 -13.03
C GLN A 39 -8.42 22.85 -14.22
N ALA A 40 -9.73 22.82 -14.01
CA ALA A 40 -10.69 22.44 -15.03
C ALA A 40 -10.78 23.49 -16.14
N VAL A 41 -10.74 24.78 -15.79
CA VAL A 41 -10.96 25.88 -16.74
C VAL A 41 -9.66 26.55 -17.12
N ASP A 42 -8.94 27.13 -16.17
CA ASP A 42 -7.80 27.98 -16.50
C ASP A 42 -6.61 27.17 -17.04
N ARG A 43 -6.43 25.93 -16.57
CA ARG A 43 -5.45 24.97 -17.10
C ARG A 43 -6.01 24.00 -18.15
N GLY A 44 -7.33 24.04 -18.39
CA GLY A 44 -7.99 23.23 -19.43
C GLY A 44 -8.02 21.71 -19.17
N PHE A 45 -7.82 21.24 -17.92
CA PHE A 45 -7.85 19.81 -17.61
C PHE A 45 -9.24 19.18 -17.78
N GLY A 46 -10.28 20.03 -17.82
CA GLY A 46 -11.68 19.60 -17.91
C GLY A 46 -12.32 19.26 -16.56
N ASP A 47 -11.51 18.98 -15.54
CA ASP A 47 -11.95 18.75 -14.15
C ASP A 47 -10.77 18.96 -13.17
N ILE A 48 -11.02 18.79 -11.88
CA ILE A 48 -9.99 18.74 -10.85
C ILE A 48 -9.09 17.52 -11.07
N GLY A 49 -7.79 17.73 -10.92
CA GLY A 49 -6.74 16.80 -11.31
C GLY A 49 -6.48 15.67 -10.30
N TYR A 50 -7.07 15.72 -9.11
CA TYR A 50 -6.91 14.71 -8.07
C TYR A 50 -8.17 13.86 -7.95
N GLN A 51 -8.02 12.58 -7.61
CA GLN A 51 -9.14 11.71 -7.30
C GLN A 51 -9.72 12.04 -5.91
N TYR A 52 -8.86 12.36 -4.94
CA TYR A 52 -9.27 12.71 -3.58
C TYR A 52 -8.58 13.97 -3.10
N LEU A 53 -9.30 14.77 -2.30
CA LEU A 53 -8.74 15.87 -1.53
C LEU A 53 -9.10 15.74 -0.06
N ILE A 54 -8.22 16.15 0.85
CA ILE A 54 -8.43 16.04 2.29
C ILE A 54 -8.20 17.40 2.94
N ASP A 55 -9.20 17.92 3.67
CA ASP A 55 -9.04 19.17 4.43
C ASP A 55 -8.37 18.95 5.79
N GLU A 56 -7.98 20.05 6.46
CA GLU A 56 -7.32 20.01 7.77
C GLU A 56 -8.20 19.38 8.88
N SER A 57 -9.52 19.31 8.68
CA SER A 57 -10.46 18.65 9.60
C SER A 57 -10.61 17.15 9.36
N GLY A 58 -9.93 16.60 8.35
CA GLY A 58 -9.99 15.19 7.97
C GLY A 58 -11.17 14.84 7.06
N ARG A 59 -11.89 15.83 6.50
CA ARG A 59 -12.94 15.54 5.52
C ARG A 59 -12.30 15.18 4.19
N VAL A 60 -12.68 14.02 3.68
CA VAL A 60 -12.32 13.54 2.34
C VAL A 60 -13.36 14.03 1.33
N TYR A 61 -12.90 14.65 0.26
CA TYR A 61 -13.69 15.11 -0.87
C TYR A 61 -13.39 14.21 -2.06
N GLU A 62 -14.44 13.83 -2.79
CA GLU A 62 -14.27 13.36 -4.16
C GLU A 62 -13.81 14.52 -5.05
N GLY A 63 -12.74 14.30 -5.81
CA GLY A 63 -12.22 15.23 -6.78
C GLY A 63 -12.77 14.93 -8.18
N ARG A 64 -11.94 14.29 -9.01
CA ARG A 64 -12.27 13.89 -10.39
C ARG A 64 -13.56 13.07 -10.37
N TYR A 65 -14.60 13.60 -11.01
CA TYR A 65 -15.91 12.97 -11.01
C TYR A 65 -15.85 11.58 -11.66
N SER A 66 -16.33 10.56 -10.95
CA SER A 66 -16.34 9.16 -11.41
C SER A 66 -17.73 8.56 -11.59
N GLY A 67 -18.80 9.34 -11.45
CA GLY A 67 -20.17 8.86 -11.61
C GLY A 67 -21.09 9.30 -10.47
N THR A 68 -22.25 8.65 -10.41
CA THR A 68 -23.29 8.93 -9.39
C THR A 68 -23.48 7.76 -8.41
N ASP A 69 -22.64 6.73 -8.50
CA ASP A 69 -22.71 5.61 -7.58
C ASP A 69 -22.04 5.94 -6.24
N SER A 70 -22.07 4.99 -5.30
CA SER A 70 -21.54 5.19 -3.96
C SER A 70 -20.04 4.89 -3.84
N TYR A 71 -19.30 4.86 -4.94
CA TYR A 71 -17.87 4.56 -4.96
C TYR A 71 -17.06 5.75 -5.52
N PRO A 72 -16.76 6.77 -4.69
CA PRO A 72 -16.01 7.94 -5.12
C PRO A 72 -14.73 7.59 -5.85
N ALA A 73 -14.40 8.34 -6.90
CA ALA A 73 -13.26 8.15 -7.78
C ALA A 73 -13.17 6.78 -8.50
N HIS A 74 -14.14 5.88 -8.36
CA HIS A 74 -14.15 4.58 -9.00
C HIS A 74 -15.32 4.43 -9.96
N GLY A 75 -15.16 3.52 -10.93
CA GLY A 75 -16.25 3.07 -11.78
C GLY A 75 -17.17 2.07 -11.06
N ALA A 76 -18.15 1.56 -11.80
CA ALA A 76 -19.20 0.70 -11.29
C ALA A 76 -18.69 -0.40 -10.31
N LYS A 77 -19.34 -0.48 -9.15
CA LYS A 77 -19.03 -1.42 -8.04
C LYS A 77 -17.67 -1.18 -7.36
N GLY A 78 -17.08 0.01 -7.51
CA GLY A 78 -15.82 0.35 -6.86
C GLY A 78 -14.62 -0.39 -7.43
N GLY A 79 -14.67 -0.71 -8.73
CA GLY A 79 -13.63 -1.44 -9.47
C GLY A 79 -12.47 -0.54 -9.87
N ASN A 80 -12.30 -0.27 -11.16
CA ASN A 80 -11.21 0.56 -11.67
C ASN A 80 -11.34 2.04 -11.21
N VAL A 81 -10.21 2.73 -11.03
CA VAL A 81 -10.16 4.14 -10.66
C VAL A 81 -10.26 5.04 -11.89
N VAL A 82 -10.95 6.17 -11.76
CA VAL A 82 -11.02 7.19 -12.81
C VAL A 82 -9.64 7.83 -13.03
N THR A 83 -9.27 8.04 -14.29
CA THR A 83 -8.07 8.80 -14.64
C THR A 83 -8.30 10.29 -14.32
N ALA A 84 -7.38 10.86 -13.55
CA ALA A 84 -7.31 12.30 -13.26
C ALA A 84 -6.03 12.92 -13.85
N ALA A 85 -5.65 14.13 -13.45
CA ALA A 85 -4.58 14.91 -14.08
C ALA A 85 -3.59 15.48 -13.05
N HIS A 86 -3.00 14.61 -12.22
CA HIS A 86 -2.12 15.00 -11.10
C HIS A 86 -0.64 14.71 -11.34
N VAL A 87 -0.27 13.74 -12.19
CA VAL A 87 1.11 13.41 -12.54
C VAL A 87 1.23 13.27 -14.06
N GLY A 88 1.78 14.27 -14.72
CA GLY A 88 1.93 14.29 -16.19
C GLY A 88 2.66 13.06 -16.72
N GLY A 89 2.06 12.36 -17.70
CA GLY A 89 2.60 11.12 -18.28
C GLY A 89 2.32 9.84 -17.48
N PHE A 90 1.87 9.94 -16.23
CA PHE A 90 1.67 8.81 -15.32
C PHE A 90 0.32 8.87 -14.57
N ASN A 91 -0.72 9.40 -15.23
CA ASN A 91 -2.05 9.58 -14.63
C ASN A 91 -2.88 8.30 -14.57
N SER A 92 -2.95 7.55 -15.68
CA SER A 92 -3.87 6.43 -15.83
C SER A 92 -3.45 5.24 -14.95
N GLY A 93 -4.32 4.83 -14.01
CA GLY A 93 -3.98 3.80 -13.02
C GLY A 93 -3.12 4.31 -11.84
N ASN A 94 -2.90 5.62 -11.75
CA ASN A 94 -2.30 6.27 -10.59
C ASN A 94 -3.34 7.13 -9.86
N THR A 95 -3.60 6.82 -8.60
CA THR A 95 -4.59 7.51 -7.77
C THR A 95 -3.93 8.64 -7.00
N GLY A 96 -4.35 9.87 -7.26
CA GLY A 96 -3.84 11.08 -6.61
C GLY A 96 -4.71 11.47 -5.40
N ILE A 97 -4.07 11.61 -4.24
CA ILE A 97 -4.68 12.09 -3.01
C ILE A 97 -3.96 13.38 -2.59
N ALA A 98 -4.68 14.49 -2.49
CA ALA A 98 -4.09 15.79 -2.16
C ALA A 98 -4.56 16.33 -0.81
N LEU A 99 -3.63 16.64 0.09
CA LEU A 99 -3.95 17.38 1.31
C LEU A 99 -4.05 18.88 1.01
N LEU A 100 -5.09 19.52 1.52
CA LEU A 100 -5.23 20.96 1.44
C LEU A 100 -4.13 21.66 2.24
N GLY A 101 -3.55 22.71 1.68
CA GLY A 101 -2.51 23.50 2.32
C GLY A 101 -1.11 23.37 1.71
N THR A 102 -0.17 24.06 2.35
CA THR A 102 1.25 24.11 1.98
C THR A 102 2.07 23.45 3.08
N LEU A 103 2.51 22.22 2.81
CA LEU A 103 3.12 21.28 3.77
C LEU A 103 4.64 21.14 3.60
N THR A 104 5.30 22.24 3.22
CA THR A 104 6.75 22.30 2.98
C THR A 104 7.54 22.35 4.29
N SER A 105 7.05 23.14 5.24
CA SER A 105 7.62 23.34 6.58
C SER A 105 6.59 23.22 7.72
N ARG A 106 5.36 22.81 7.39
CA ARG A 106 4.25 22.63 8.34
C ARG A 106 3.78 21.18 8.30
N GLU A 107 3.57 20.62 9.48
CA GLU A 107 2.99 19.28 9.62
C GLU A 107 1.53 19.26 9.13
N PRO A 108 1.09 18.18 8.47
CA PRO A 108 -0.32 17.95 8.22
C PRO A 108 -1.10 17.99 9.55
N ALA A 109 -2.29 18.58 9.53
CA ALA A 109 -3.18 18.52 10.69
C ALA A 109 -3.44 17.05 11.08
N PRO A 110 -3.47 16.68 12.38
CA PRO A 110 -3.63 15.30 12.80
C PRO A 110 -4.86 14.60 12.19
N ALA A 111 -5.99 15.30 12.05
CA ALA A 111 -7.19 14.76 11.44
C ALA A 111 -7.02 14.52 9.93
N ALA A 112 -6.37 15.45 9.21
CA ALA A 112 -6.03 15.25 7.80
C ALA A 112 -5.06 14.08 7.59
N ARG A 113 -4.08 13.93 8.47
CA ARG A 113 -3.13 12.80 8.44
C ARG A 113 -3.86 11.48 8.69
N GLY A 114 -4.70 11.38 9.72
CA GLY A 114 -5.49 10.18 10.00
C GLY A 114 -6.39 9.80 8.83
N ALA A 115 -7.11 10.77 8.24
CA ALA A 115 -7.94 10.53 7.07
C ALA A 115 -7.13 10.07 5.84
N LEU A 116 -5.90 10.56 5.67
CA LEU A 116 -5.00 10.09 4.62
C LEU A 116 -4.57 8.63 4.86
N GLU A 117 -4.17 8.30 6.08
CA GLU A 117 -3.75 6.96 6.48
C GLU A 117 -4.90 5.95 6.27
N ASP A 118 -6.10 6.26 6.76
CA ASP A 118 -7.30 5.43 6.59
C ASP A 118 -7.66 5.24 5.10
N LEU A 119 -7.65 6.32 4.32
CA LEU A 119 -7.97 6.27 2.89
C LEU A 119 -6.92 5.45 2.11
N LEU A 120 -5.64 5.63 2.40
CA LEU A 120 -4.58 4.85 1.76
C LEU A 120 -4.69 3.37 2.14
N GLY A 121 -4.99 3.03 3.40
CA GLY A 121 -5.21 1.64 3.82
C GLY A 121 -6.39 0.99 3.12
N GLU A 122 -7.54 1.68 3.04
CA GLU A 122 -8.73 1.22 2.31
C GLU A 122 -8.44 1.02 0.81
N LEU A 123 -7.76 1.96 0.16
CA LEU A 123 -7.40 1.86 -1.25
C LEU A 123 -6.39 0.74 -1.49
N SER A 124 -5.40 0.58 -0.61
CA SER A 124 -4.41 -0.49 -0.69
C SER A 124 -5.07 -1.86 -0.59
N ALA A 125 -5.93 -2.06 0.42
CA ALA A 125 -6.67 -3.31 0.59
C ALA A 125 -7.60 -3.60 -0.59
N ARG A 126 -8.33 -2.59 -1.09
CA ARG A 126 -9.25 -2.71 -2.24
C ARG A 126 -8.55 -3.14 -3.52
N HIS A 127 -7.35 -2.62 -3.77
CA HIS A 127 -6.63 -2.83 -5.03
C HIS A 127 -5.50 -3.87 -4.93
N GLY A 128 -5.32 -4.50 -3.76
CA GLY A 128 -4.25 -5.48 -3.54
C GLY A 128 -2.85 -4.85 -3.65
N ILE A 129 -2.72 -3.62 -3.16
CA ILE A 129 -1.46 -2.87 -3.18
C ILE A 129 -0.82 -2.99 -1.81
N ASP A 130 0.38 -3.59 -1.76
CA ASP A 130 1.25 -3.54 -0.58
C ASP A 130 1.73 -2.08 -0.36
N PRO A 131 1.40 -1.43 0.78
CA PRO A 131 1.83 -0.06 1.07
C PRO A 131 3.36 0.15 1.09
N HIS A 132 4.11 -0.86 1.53
CA HIS A 132 5.58 -0.87 1.59
C HIS A 132 6.22 -1.29 0.27
N GLY A 133 5.44 -1.94 -0.59
CA GLY A 133 5.88 -2.45 -1.87
C GLY A 133 6.41 -1.38 -2.82
N SER A 134 7.28 -1.82 -3.74
CA SER A 134 7.76 -1.04 -4.87
C SER A 134 7.73 -1.91 -6.10
N SER A 135 7.13 -1.41 -7.17
CA SER A 135 6.92 -2.15 -8.41
C SER A 135 6.97 -1.21 -9.62
N GLU A 136 7.14 -1.78 -10.81
CA GLU A 136 7.07 -1.01 -12.04
C GLU A 136 5.63 -0.54 -12.26
N TYR A 137 5.42 0.76 -12.36
CA TYR A 137 4.20 1.31 -12.93
C TYR A 137 4.27 1.19 -14.45
N VAL A 138 3.17 0.80 -15.08
CA VAL A 138 3.01 0.82 -16.54
C VAL A 138 1.77 1.65 -16.88
N ASN A 139 1.95 2.74 -17.63
CA ASN A 139 0.83 3.54 -18.11
C ASN A 139 0.00 2.70 -19.09
N PRO A 140 -1.28 2.38 -18.79
CA PRO A 140 -2.10 1.52 -19.64
C PRO A 140 -2.50 2.17 -20.97
N VAL A 141 -2.27 3.47 -21.14
CA VAL A 141 -2.58 4.23 -22.36
C VAL A 141 -1.33 4.43 -23.20
N SER A 142 -0.23 4.90 -22.61
CA SER A 142 0.98 5.27 -23.35
C SER A 142 2.10 4.22 -23.33
N GLY A 143 2.01 3.22 -22.45
CA GLY A 143 3.09 2.24 -22.22
C GLY A 143 4.31 2.79 -21.46
N ALA A 144 4.29 4.06 -21.04
CA ALA A 144 5.37 4.64 -20.25
C ALA A 144 5.52 3.91 -18.91
N THR A 145 6.76 3.59 -18.51
CA THR A 145 7.02 2.86 -17.27
C THR A 145 7.87 3.65 -16.27
N LYS A 146 7.75 3.31 -14.99
CA LYS A 146 8.59 3.87 -13.92
C LYS A 146 8.62 2.97 -12.68
N MET A 147 9.81 2.64 -12.18
CA MET A 147 9.99 2.00 -10.87
C MET A 147 9.77 3.02 -9.75
N VAL A 148 8.82 2.75 -8.87
CA VAL A 148 8.43 3.67 -7.79
C VAL A 148 7.69 2.92 -6.68
N ALA A 149 7.81 3.42 -5.44
CA ALA A 149 7.04 2.93 -4.31
C ALA A 149 5.53 2.98 -4.59
N ASN A 150 4.78 2.01 -4.05
CA ASN A 150 3.34 1.89 -4.24
C ASN A 150 2.58 3.09 -3.67
N ILE A 151 2.97 3.53 -2.47
CA ILE A 151 2.61 4.83 -1.92
C ILE A 151 3.81 5.77 -2.08
N SER A 152 3.64 6.88 -2.78
CA SER A 152 4.73 7.80 -3.14
C SER A 152 4.29 9.27 -3.05
N GLY A 153 5.23 10.20 -3.03
CA GLY A 153 4.94 11.62 -3.20
C GLY A 153 5.06 12.02 -4.67
N HIS A 154 4.40 13.10 -5.10
CA HIS A 154 4.53 13.61 -6.47
C HIS A 154 6.00 13.83 -6.90
N ARG A 155 6.88 14.26 -5.98
CA ARG A 155 8.32 14.41 -6.26
C ARG A 155 9.04 13.14 -6.68
N ASP A 156 8.50 11.96 -6.36
CA ASP A 156 9.07 10.68 -6.82
C ASP A 156 8.81 10.48 -8.33
N TRP A 157 7.82 11.18 -8.88
CA TRP A 157 7.39 11.09 -10.28
C TRP A 157 8.00 12.17 -11.18
N ALA A 158 8.12 13.40 -10.69
CA ALA A 158 8.57 14.55 -11.45
C ALA A 158 9.37 15.54 -10.59
N ALA A 159 10.08 16.47 -11.22
CA ALA A 159 10.77 17.56 -10.52
C ALA A 159 9.76 18.56 -9.95
N THR A 160 9.37 18.38 -8.69
CA THR A 160 8.40 19.22 -7.97
C THR A 160 8.69 19.20 -6.47
N GLU A 161 8.27 20.24 -5.75
CA GLU A 161 8.31 20.27 -4.28
C GLU A 161 7.19 19.42 -3.65
N CYS A 162 6.08 19.22 -4.37
CA CYS A 162 4.92 18.45 -3.92
C CYS A 162 5.33 17.02 -3.48
N PRO A 163 4.88 16.50 -2.31
CA PRO A 163 3.83 16.99 -1.42
C PRO A 163 4.29 17.99 -0.33
N GLY A 164 5.44 18.63 -0.51
CA GLY A 164 6.10 19.46 0.51
C GLY A 164 7.05 18.65 1.38
N GLY A 165 8.15 19.27 1.83
CA GLY A 165 9.21 18.63 2.62
C GLY A 165 8.70 17.88 3.85
N THR A 166 7.84 18.52 4.65
CA THR A 166 7.31 17.93 5.88
C THR A 166 6.40 16.74 5.61
N LEU A 167 5.41 16.86 4.71
CA LEU A 167 4.53 15.72 4.39
C LEU A 167 5.31 14.58 3.70
N TYR A 168 6.28 14.89 2.83
CA TYR A 168 7.09 13.86 2.19
C TYR A 168 7.90 13.04 3.20
N ALA A 169 8.49 13.69 4.21
CA ALA A 169 9.23 13.02 5.27
C ALA A 169 8.37 12.06 6.11
N ARG A 170 7.04 12.23 6.09
CA ARG A 170 6.07 11.36 6.78
C ARG A 170 5.69 10.11 5.99
N LEU A 171 5.99 10.03 4.69
CA LEU A 171 5.57 8.91 3.85
C LEU A 171 5.94 7.52 4.41
N PRO A 172 7.12 7.29 5.04
CA PRO A 172 7.39 6.01 5.70
C PRO A 172 6.36 5.67 6.79
N ALA A 173 6.09 6.59 7.72
CA ALA A 173 5.10 6.37 8.79
C ALA A 173 3.66 6.25 8.26
N ILE A 174 3.35 6.93 7.15
CA ILE A 174 2.05 6.81 6.48
C ILE A 174 1.91 5.41 5.84
N ARG A 175 2.98 4.85 5.27
CA ARG A 175 2.97 3.46 4.78
C ARG A 175 2.77 2.48 5.92
N ASP A 176 3.45 2.68 7.05
CA ASP A 176 3.27 1.87 8.25
C ASP A 176 1.80 1.87 8.70
N ALA A 177 1.17 3.04 8.74
CA ALA A 177 -0.23 3.18 9.17
C ALA A 177 -1.25 2.62 8.14
N ALA A 178 -0.94 2.70 6.85
CA ALA A 178 -1.80 2.16 5.79
C ALA A 178 -1.71 0.63 5.68
N ASP A 179 -0.68 0.01 6.23
CA ASP A 179 -0.45 -1.44 6.15
C ASP A 179 -1.16 -2.22 7.26
N THR A 180 -2.28 -2.83 6.89
CA THR A 180 -3.17 -3.54 7.81
C THR A 180 -3.31 -5.02 7.49
N VAL A 181 -2.60 -5.51 6.47
CA VAL A 181 -2.78 -6.86 5.93
C VAL A 181 -1.55 -7.69 6.24
N ALA A 182 -1.73 -8.85 6.86
CA ALA A 182 -0.62 -9.77 7.11
C ALA A 182 -0.21 -10.54 5.85
N PRO A 183 1.09 -10.92 5.73
CA PRO A 183 1.64 -11.56 4.55
C PRO A 183 0.90 -12.84 4.18
N VAL A 184 0.75 -13.08 2.88
CA VAL A 184 0.22 -14.32 2.33
C VAL A 184 1.36 -15.32 2.18
N ILE A 185 1.28 -16.39 2.98
CA ILE A 185 2.27 -17.47 2.98
C ILE A 185 1.90 -18.53 1.94
N THR A 186 2.84 -18.83 1.03
CA THR A 186 2.70 -19.91 0.02
C THR A 186 3.99 -20.75 -0.10
N GLY A 187 3.94 -21.84 -0.86
CA GLY A 187 5.13 -22.66 -1.17
C GLY A 187 5.79 -23.35 0.03
N VAL A 188 5.05 -23.60 1.11
CA VAL A 188 5.59 -24.20 2.34
C VAL A 188 6.04 -25.64 2.10
N THR A 189 7.33 -25.91 2.25
CA THR A 189 7.94 -27.24 2.05
C THR A 189 8.99 -27.53 3.12
N ALA A 190 9.20 -28.82 3.42
CA ALA A 190 10.26 -29.29 4.31
C ALA A 190 11.15 -30.30 3.60
N SER A 191 12.47 -30.19 3.78
CA SER A 191 13.48 -31.14 3.34
C SER A 191 14.06 -31.87 4.55
N PRO A 192 13.63 -33.12 4.84
CA PRO A 192 14.05 -33.83 6.04
C PRO A 192 15.49 -34.32 5.96
N GLY A 193 16.24 -34.08 7.02
CA GLY A 193 17.57 -34.66 7.27
C GLY A 193 17.51 -35.78 8.32
N ARG A 194 18.68 -36.22 8.78
CA ARG A 194 18.81 -37.31 9.76
C ARG A 194 18.30 -36.93 11.16
N ARG A 195 18.57 -35.72 11.61
CA ARG A 195 18.20 -35.21 12.96
C ARG A 195 17.65 -33.79 12.90
N GLY A 196 16.92 -33.49 11.83
CA GLY A 196 16.46 -32.13 11.54
C GLY A 196 15.73 -32.04 10.21
N ALA A 197 15.33 -30.83 9.83
CA ALA A 197 14.78 -30.51 8.52
C ALA A 197 15.05 -29.05 8.17
N THR A 198 15.17 -28.75 6.88
CA THR A 198 15.14 -27.36 6.38
C THR A 198 13.74 -27.06 5.85
N VAL A 199 13.09 -26.03 6.38
CA VAL A 199 11.78 -25.57 5.95
C VAL A 199 11.94 -24.32 5.09
N ARG A 200 11.25 -24.27 3.96
CA ARG A 200 11.24 -23.13 3.02
C ARG A 200 9.82 -22.73 2.68
N TRP A 201 9.61 -21.44 2.46
CA TRP A 201 8.34 -20.87 2.03
C TRP A 201 8.58 -19.49 1.41
N VAL A 202 7.54 -18.93 0.79
CA VAL A 202 7.56 -17.57 0.26
C VAL A 202 6.39 -16.76 0.80
N THR A 203 6.56 -15.44 0.80
CA THR A 203 5.53 -14.45 1.11
C THR A 203 5.40 -13.45 -0.03
N ASP A 204 4.23 -12.83 -0.16
CA ASP A 204 3.93 -11.78 -1.15
C ASP A 204 4.51 -10.40 -0.78
N GLU A 205 4.90 -10.22 0.48
CA GLU A 205 5.57 -9.02 0.99
C GLU A 205 6.73 -9.40 1.93
N ALA A 206 7.67 -8.48 2.14
CA ALA A 206 8.86 -8.75 2.94
C ALA A 206 8.50 -8.98 4.42
N SER A 207 8.89 -10.13 4.97
CA SER A 207 8.47 -10.52 6.32
C SER A 207 9.54 -11.31 7.09
N THR A 208 9.33 -11.44 8.41
CA THR A 208 10.16 -12.24 9.31
C THR A 208 9.98 -13.74 9.09
N SER A 209 10.92 -14.55 9.59
CA SER A 209 10.88 -16.01 9.44
C SER A 209 10.83 -16.75 10.78
N LEU A 210 9.84 -17.62 10.98
CA LEU A 210 9.76 -18.51 12.15
C LEU A 210 9.09 -19.85 11.80
N VAL A 211 9.63 -20.95 12.31
CA VAL A 211 9.00 -22.27 12.19
C VAL A 211 8.54 -22.76 13.56
N LYS A 212 7.26 -23.14 13.66
CA LYS A 212 6.69 -23.88 14.78
C LYS A 212 6.66 -25.35 14.42
N TYR A 213 7.12 -26.22 15.30
CA TYR A 213 7.13 -27.67 15.08
C TYR A 213 6.86 -28.46 16.36
N ARG A 214 6.41 -29.70 16.21
CA ARG A 214 6.18 -30.64 17.32
C ARG A 214 6.27 -32.07 16.81
N ARG A 215 6.60 -33.02 17.69
CA ARG A 215 6.47 -34.45 17.35
C ARG A 215 4.98 -34.77 17.16
N ARG A 216 4.63 -35.58 16.16
CA ARG A 216 3.24 -35.99 15.93
C ARG A 216 2.66 -36.62 17.20
N GLY A 217 1.46 -36.19 17.59
CA GLY A 217 0.79 -36.61 18.83
C GLY A 217 1.14 -35.80 20.08
N VAL A 218 2.16 -34.94 20.02
CA VAL A 218 2.45 -33.97 21.10
C VAL A 218 1.59 -32.71 20.88
N LEU A 219 0.96 -32.21 21.93
CA LEU A 219 0.10 -31.02 21.85
C LEU A 219 0.90 -29.72 21.74
N ALA A 220 1.93 -29.57 22.58
CA ALA A 220 2.73 -28.35 22.66
C ALA A 220 3.59 -28.13 21.41
N TRP A 221 3.67 -26.86 20.97
CA TRP A 221 4.54 -26.43 19.88
C TRP A 221 5.88 -25.94 20.43
N THR A 222 6.97 -26.41 19.83
CA THR A 222 8.29 -25.77 19.92
C THR A 222 8.43 -24.80 18.74
N PHE A 223 9.34 -23.82 18.84
CA PHE A 223 9.62 -22.88 17.76
C PHE A 223 11.12 -22.61 17.62
N THR A 224 11.53 -22.26 16.41
CA THR A 224 12.87 -21.73 16.14
C THR A 224 12.98 -20.30 16.65
N ALA A 225 14.21 -19.79 16.82
CA ALA A 225 14.42 -18.35 16.94
C ALA A 225 13.77 -17.65 15.73
N ARG A 226 13.18 -16.48 15.96
CA ARG A 226 12.64 -15.64 14.88
C ARG A 226 13.81 -14.97 14.17
N ASP A 227 13.90 -15.16 12.87
CA ASP A 227 14.76 -14.34 12.01
C ASP A 227 14.00 -13.06 11.68
N THR A 228 14.55 -11.93 12.11
CA THR A 228 13.96 -10.59 11.90
C THR A 228 14.37 -9.96 10.57
N THR A 229 15.20 -10.64 9.76
CA THR A 229 15.55 -10.18 8.41
C THR A 229 14.32 -10.28 7.53
N LEU A 230 13.84 -9.14 7.04
CA LEU A 230 12.67 -9.07 6.15
C LEU A 230 13.05 -9.57 4.75
N THR A 231 12.36 -10.61 4.30
CA THR A 231 12.55 -11.23 2.98
C THR A 231 11.22 -11.81 2.49
N THR A 232 11.08 -12.03 1.18
CA THR A 232 9.96 -12.76 0.58
C THR A 232 10.29 -14.23 0.34
N SER A 233 11.57 -14.62 0.45
CA SER A 233 12.05 -15.99 0.28
C SER A 233 12.70 -16.46 1.56
N HIS A 234 12.04 -17.42 2.23
CA HIS A 234 12.38 -17.83 3.58
C HIS A 234 13.02 -19.21 3.62
N THR A 235 13.98 -19.37 4.52
CA THR A 235 14.59 -20.66 4.84
C THR A 235 14.87 -20.73 6.32
N THR A 236 14.55 -21.84 6.97
CA THR A 236 14.82 -22.04 8.39
C THR A 236 15.15 -23.50 8.67
N ALA A 237 16.25 -23.73 9.39
CA ALA A 237 16.66 -25.06 9.81
C ALA A 237 16.10 -25.42 11.19
N ILE A 238 15.60 -26.65 11.32
CA ILE A 238 15.25 -27.29 12.60
C ILE A 238 16.31 -28.36 12.87
N ALA A 239 16.91 -28.35 14.05
CA ALA A 239 17.94 -29.30 14.48
C ALA A 239 17.53 -30.05 15.75
N GLY A 240 18.31 -31.07 16.14
CA GLY A 240 18.10 -31.81 17.39
C GLY A 240 16.91 -32.76 17.40
N LEU A 241 16.37 -33.12 16.24
CA LEU A 241 15.20 -33.99 16.14
C LEU A 241 15.59 -35.48 16.25
N ALA A 242 14.68 -36.30 16.78
CA ALA A 242 14.83 -37.74 16.80
C ALA A 242 14.79 -38.31 15.36
N ARG A 243 15.56 -39.38 15.10
CA ARG A 243 15.59 -40.09 13.81
C ARG A 243 14.27 -40.83 13.56
N HIS A 244 13.92 -41.08 12.30
CA HIS A 244 12.74 -41.85 11.89
C HIS A 244 11.44 -41.44 12.61
N THR A 245 11.31 -40.14 12.91
CA THR A 245 10.22 -39.61 13.72
C THR A 245 9.45 -38.58 12.89
N THR A 246 8.12 -38.71 12.89
CA THR A 246 7.24 -37.75 12.22
C THR A 246 7.03 -36.52 13.10
N TYR A 247 7.24 -35.35 12.48
CA TYR A 247 6.98 -34.05 13.06
C TYR A 247 5.89 -33.34 12.27
N GLU A 248 5.05 -32.60 12.98
CA GLU A 248 4.14 -31.60 12.41
C GLU A 248 4.82 -30.24 12.51
N TYR A 249 4.66 -29.41 11.49
CA TYR A 249 5.24 -28.08 11.42
C TYR A 249 4.28 -27.10 10.76
N ARG A 250 4.48 -25.81 11.06
CA ARG A 250 3.86 -24.67 10.38
C ARG A 250 4.79 -23.47 10.46
N VAL A 251 4.70 -22.59 9.49
CA VAL A 251 5.52 -21.37 9.43
C VAL A 251 4.73 -20.17 9.97
N GLN A 252 5.42 -19.16 10.45
CA GLN A 252 4.84 -17.88 10.84
C GLN A 252 5.73 -16.76 10.29
N SER A 253 5.09 -15.79 9.64
CA SER A 253 5.73 -14.60 9.09
C SER A 253 4.98 -13.37 9.58
N ALA A 254 5.74 -12.31 9.85
CA ALA A 254 5.20 -10.99 10.22
C ALA A 254 5.90 -9.92 9.40
N ASP A 255 5.15 -8.99 8.83
CA ASP A 255 5.66 -7.84 8.07
C ASP A 255 6.42 -6.84 8.98
N VAL A 256 6.78 -5.67 8.42
CA VAL A 256 7.52 -4.63 9.12
C VAL A 256 6.73 -3.97 10.25
N VAL A 257 5.40 -3.90 10.14
CA VAL A 257 4.50 -3.28 11.15
C VAL A 257 3.96 -4.28 12.18
N GLY A 258 4.20 -5.58 11.96
CA GLY A 258 3.86 -6.67 12.85
C GLY A 258 2.59 -7.45 12.49
N ASN A 259 1.94 -7.19 11.35
CA ASN A 259 0.82 -8.01 10.93
C ASN A 259 1.32 -9.44 10.69
N THR A 260 0.75 -10.40 11.40
CA THR A 260 1.32 -11.75 11.50
C THR A 260 0.40 -12.80 10.88
N ARG A 261 0.96 -13.63 9.99
CA ARG A 261 0.27 -14.81 9.42
C ARG A 261 0.92 -16.10 9.93
N THR A 262 0.09 -17.08 10.26
CA THR A 262 0.55 -18.47 10.50
C THR A 262 0.05 -19.37 9.38
N GLY A 263 0.96 -20.12 8.76
CA GLY A 263 0.65 -21.05 7.68
C GLY A 263 -0.10 -22.30 8.14
N LYS A 264 -0.57 -23.08 7.17
CA LYS A 264 -1.22 -24.38 7.41
C LYS A 264 -0.24 -25.37 8.04
N VAL A 265 -0.77 -26.31 8.82
CA VAL A 265 0.02 -27.42 9.38
C VAL A 265 0.35 -28.41 8.26
N ALA A 266 1.63 -28.80 8.19
CA ALA A 266 2.14 -29.86 7.35
C ALA A 266 2.96 -30.84 8.20
N ALA A 267 3.45 -31.93 7.61
CA ALA A 267 4.26 -32.92 8.31
C ALA A 267 5.46 -33.38 7.50
N PHE A 268 6.50 -33.82 8.19
CA PHE A 268 7.64 -34.51 7.60
C PHE A 268 8.17 -35.59 8.55
N THR A 269 8.93 -36.54 8.02
CA THR A 269 9.58 -37.60 8.80
C THR A 269 11.10 -37.52 8.63
N THR A 270 11.84 -37.51 9.73
CA THR A 270 13.31 -37.51 9.71
C THR A 270 13.88 -38.84 9.17
N ARG A 271 15.11 -38.78 8.64
CA ARG A 271 15.82 -39.93 8.04
C ARG A 271 16.75 -40.68 9.00
#